data_AF-A0AAW0MCY5-F1
#
_entry.id   AF-A0AAW0MCY5-F1
#
_cell.length_a   1.000
_cell.length_b   1.000
_cell.length_c   1.000
_cell.angle_alpha   90.00
_cell.angle_beta   90.00
_cell.angle_gamma   90.00
#
_symmetry.space_group_name_H-M   'P 1'
#
loop_
_entity.id
_entity.type
_entity.pdbx_description
1 polymer ?
#
loop_
_entity_poly.entity_id
_entity_poly.type
_entity_poly.pdbx_seq_one_letter_code
_entity_poly.pdbx_strand_id
1 'polypeptide(L)'
;MEPLAEKALRAVERGELTIIPERFEKIYNHWLSNIKDWCISRQLWWGHRIPVWYIVGKDCEEEYIVARSADEALEKARAKYGNNVEIYQDPDVLDTWFSSALWPFSTLGWPDVSEEDFRRHDILFFWVARMVMMGIEFTGTIPFSHVYLHGLIRDSQVFVSINFTF
;
A
#
# COMPACT_ATOMS: atom_id res chain seq x y z
N MET A 1 -1.50 12.06 2.42
CA MET A 1 -1.65 11.28 1.15
C MET A 1 -1.42 12.14 -0.10
N GLU A 2 -1.61 13.46 -0.02
CA GLU A 2 -1.49 14.39 -1.16
C GLU A 2 -0.20 14.26 -1.99
N PRO A 3 1.01 14.13 -1.40
CA PRO A 3 2.25 14.05 -2.21
C PRO A 3 2.31 12.79 -3.08
N LEU A 4 1.75 11.68 -2.60
CA LEU A 4 1.67 10.43 -3.35
C LEU A 4 0.66 10.55 -4.50
N ALA A 5 -0.50 11.12 -4.20
CA ALA A 5 -1.55 11.31 -5.19
C ALA A 5 -1.12 12.26 -6.32
N GLU A 6 -0.36 13.31 -6.00
CA GLU A 6 0.17 14.24 -7.00
C GLU A 6 1.12 13.55 -7.98
N LYS A 7 1.98 12.64 -7.51
CA LYS A 7 2.83 11.81 -8.38
C LYS A 7 2.00 10.95 -9.33
N ALA A 8 0.94 10.33 -8.81
CA ALA A 8 0.05 9.46 -9.57
C ALA A 8 -0.84 10.24 -10.58
N LEU A 9 -1.22 11.49 -10.28
CA LEU A 9 -1.90 12.39 -11.21
C LEU A 9 -0.97 12.83 -12.35
N ARG A 10 0.27 13.19 -12.02
CA ARG A 10 1.29 13.58 -13.02
C ARG A 10 1.61 12.46 -14.00
N ALA A 11 1.58 11.20 -13.56
CA ALA A 11 1.80 10.05 -14.44
C ALA A 11 0.72 9.94 -15.54
N VAL A 12 -0.54 10.26 -15.23
CA VAL A 12 -1.62 10.33 -16.23
C VAL A 12 -1.44 11.55 -17.13
N GLU A 13 -1.15 12.72 -16.55
CA GLU A 13 -0.96 13.97 -17.30
C GLU A 13 0.18 13.88 -18.34
N ARG A 14 1.26 13.16 -18.01
CA ARG A 14 2.41 12.92 -18.89
C ARG A 14 2.18 11.83 -19.93
N GLY A 15 1.05 11.12 -19.86
CA GLY A 15 0.77 9.98 -20.73
C GLY A 15 1.57 8.72 -20.41
N GLU A 16 2.22 8.65 -19.24
CA GLU A 16 2.90 7.43 -18.78
C GLU A 16 1.86 6.35 -18.42
N LEU A 17 0.73 6.77 -17.85
CA LEU A 17 -0.40 5.91 -17.48
C LEU A 17 -1.64 6.24 -18.31
N THR A 18 -2.12 5.28 -19.10
CA THR A 18 -3.34 5.40 -19.91
C THR A 18 -4.49 4.61 -19.29
N ILE A 19 -5.61 5.27 -18.99
CA ILE A 19 -6.80 4.62 -18.43
C ILE A 19 -7.84 4.41 -19.54
N ILE A 20 -8.22 3.14 -19.75
CA ILE A 20 -9.15 2.72 -20.81
C ILE A 20 -10.38 2.09 -20.17
N PRO A 21 -11.61 2.51 -20.49
CA PRO A 21 -11.96 3.65 -21.35
C PRO A 21 -11.67 5.01 -20.73
N GLU A 22 -11.32 6.01 -21.58
CA GLU A 22 -10.92 7.38 -21.21
C GLU A 22 -11.88 8.08 -20.23
N ARG A 23 -13.17 7.76 -20.29
CA ARG A 23 -14.18 8.32 -19.36
C ARG A 23 -13.83 8.12 -17.88
N PHE A 24 -13.08 7.08 -17.54
CA PHE A 24 -12.70 6.76 -16.17
C PHE A 24 -11.51 7.59 -15.67
N GLU A 25 -10.76 8.23 -16.57
CA GLU A 25 -9.66 9.11 -16.20
C GLU A 25 -10.15 10.29 -15.34
N LYS A 26 -11.28 10.91 -15.72
CA LYS A 26 -11.89 11.98 -14.93
C LYS A 26 -12.26 11.54 -13.51
N ILE A 27 -12.72 10.29 -13.36
CA ILE A 27 -13.08 9.71 -12.07
C ILE A 27 -11.82 9.48 -11.24
N TYR A 28 -10.77 8.92 -11.85
CA TYR A 28 -9.47 8.72 -11.22
C TYR A 28 -8.87 10.05 -10.74
N ASN A 29 -8.85 11.06 -11.60
CA ASN A 29 -8.33 12.39 -11.27
C ASN A 29 -9.14 13.03 -10.13
N HIS A 30 -10.47 13.02 -10.23
CA HIS A 30 -11.33 13.57 -9.19
C HIS A 30 -11.13 12.89 -7.82
N TRP A 31 -10.96 11.57 -7.81
CA TRP A 31 -10.75 10.83 -6.57
C TRP A 31 -9.40 11.17 -5.93
N LEU A 32 -8.32 11.21 -6.71
CA LEU A 32 -6.99 11.54 -6.22
C LEU A 32 -6.85 13.00 -5.78
N SER A 33 -7.50 13.95 -6.46
CA SER A 33 -7.49 15.36 -6.06
C SER A 33 -8.19 15.62 -4.73
N ASN A 34 -9.05 14.71 -4.26
CA ASN A 34 -9.78 14.82 -3.00
C ASN A 34 -9.38 13.74 -1.98
N ILE A 35 -8.23 13.10 -2.18
CA ILE A 35 -7.79 12.02 -1.31
C ILE A 35 -7.50 12.55 0.10
N LYS A 36 -7.95 11.82 1.12
CA LYS A 36 -7.64 12.10 2.53
C LYS A 36 -6.52 11.21 3.02
N ASP A 37 -5.97 11.55 4.18
CA ASP A 37 -5.02 10.68 4.86
C ASP A 37 -5.61 9.30 5.11
N TRP A 38 -4.80 8.29 4.80
CA TRP A 38 -5.21 6.91 4.88
C TRP A 38 -4.78 6.34 6.22
N CYS A 39 -5.74 6.11 7.10
CA CYS A 39 -5.51 5.30 8.28
C CYS A 39 -5.22 3.86 7.84
N ILE A 40 -3.97 3.43 8.00
CA ILE A 40 -3.51 2.08 7.65
C ILE A 40 -3.64 1.08 8.81
N SER A 41 -4.00 1.54 10.01
CA SER A 41 -4.18 0.69 11.19
C SER A 41 -5.58 0.08 11.26
N ARG A 42 -5.68 -1.19 11.66
CA ARG A 42 -6.96 -1.90 11.81
C ARG A 42 -6.95 -2.77 13.07
N GLN A 43 -8.02 -2.66 13.88
CA GLN A 43 -8.28 -3.53 15.02
C GLN A 43 -8.91 -4.86 14.56
N LEU A 44 -8.16 -5.65 13.81
CA LEU A 44 -8.59 -6.96 13.30
C LEU A 44 -7.62 -8.05 13.76
N TRP A 45 -8.11 -9.29 13.84
CA TRP A 45 -7.28 -10.44 14.24
C TRP A 45 -6.46 -11.01 13.08
N TRP A 46 -6.90 -10.76 11.84
CA TRP A 46 -6.24 -11.25 10.63
C TRP A 46 -5.61 -10.11 9.86
N GLY A 47 -4.29 -10.18 9.67
CA GLY A 47 -3.52 -9.21 8.90
C GLY A 47 -2.05 -9.21 9.32
N HIS A 48 -1.24 -8.41 8.63
CA HIS A 48 0.16 -8.26 8.99
C HIS A 48 0.27 -7.32 10.20
N ARG A 49 0.88 -7.78 11.29
CA ARG A 49 1.09 -6.94 12.48
C ARG A 49 1.97 -5.74 12.14
N ILE A 50 1.58 -4.58 12.64
CA ILE A 50 2.33 -3.34 12.41
C ILE A 50 3.70 -3.48 13.12
N PRO A 51 4.84 -3.18 12.46
CA PRO A 51 6.18 -3.32 13.04
C PRO A 51 6.53 -2.17 14.00
N VAL A 52 5.57 -1.79 14.85
CA VAL A 52 5.69 -0.75 15.89
C VAL A 52 5.65 -1.43 17.25
N TRP A 53 6.54 -1.00 18.13
CA TRP A 53 6.72 -1.52 19.47
C TRP A 53 6.62 -0.39 20.49
N TYR A 54 5.76 -0.57 21.49
CA TYR A 54 5.54 0.38 22.57
C TYR A 54 6.36 0.00 23.80
N ILE A 55 6.73 1.01 24.60
CA ILE A 55 7.41 0.80 25.87
C ILE A 55 6.39 0.71 27.00
N VAL A 56 6.48 -0.33 27.84
CA VAL A 56 5.58 -0.48 29.00
C VAL A 56 5.77 0.68 29.98
N GLY A 57 4.67 1.31 30.41
CA GLY A 57 4.68 2.41 31.36
C GLY A 57 5.01 3.79 30.77
N LYS A 58 5.08 3.92 29.45
CA LYS A 58 5.20 5.20 28.73
C LYS A 58 3.97 5.47 27.85
N ASP A 59 3.81 6.72 27.47
CA ASP A 59 2.78 7.13 26.51
C ASP A 59 3.13 6.59 25.10
N CYS A 60 2.17 5.91 24.47
CA CYS A 60 2.33 5.28 23.17
C CYS A 60 2.30 6.28 22.01
N GLU A 61 1.71 7.46 22.19
CA GLU A 61 1.66 8.50 21.15
C GLU A 61 3.00 9.24 21.01
N GLU A 62 3.77 9.30 22.09
CA GLU A 62 5.05 10.02 22.14
C GLU A 62 6.26 9.08 21.95
N GLU A 63 6.18 7.83 22.42
CA GLU A 63 7.34 6.95 22.57
C GLU A 63 7.07 5.55 22.01
N TYR A 64 7.54 5.32 20.79
CA TYR A 64 7.48 4.02 20.11
C TYR A 64 8.75 3.72 19.33
N ILE A 65 8.93 2.45 18.97
CA ILE A 65 10.08 1.95 18.20
C ILE A 65 9.57 1.23 16.96
N VAL A 66 10.13 1.57 15.79
CA VAL A 66 9.88 0.85 14.54
C VAL A 66 11.02 -0.14 14.29
N ALA A 67 10.69 -1.42 14.16
CA ALA A 67 11.64 -2.51 13.99
C ALA A 67 11.01 -3.74 13.34
N ARG A 68 11.79 -4.47 12.54
CA ARG A 68 11.29 -5.63 11.76
C ARG A 68 11.11 -6.88 12.61
N SER A 69 11.77 -6.95 13.77
CA SER A 69 11.71 -8.07 14.70
C SER A 69 11.68 -7.60 16.15
N ALA A 70 11.25 -8.49 17.05
CA ALA A 70 11.24 -8.24 18.48
C ALA A 70 12.66 -7.99 19.04
N ASP A 71 13.65 -8.73 18.53
CA ASP A 71 15.05 -8.60 18.96
C ASP A 71 15.62 -7.23 18.57
N GLU A 72 15.40 -6.81 17.32
CA GLU A 72 15.82 -5.49 16.84
C GLU A 72 15.11 -4.36 17.63
N ALA A 73 13.82 -4.54 17.95
CA ALA A 73 13.06 -3.60 18.76
C ALA A 73 13.65 -3.48 20.17
N LEU A 74 13.99 -4.61 20.78
CA LEU A 74 14.54 -4.68 22.13
C LEU A 74 15.95 -4.08 22.20
N GLU A 75 16.80 -4.31 21.20
CA GLU A 75 18.12 -3.67 21.10
C GLU A 75 18.00 -2.14 21.02
N LYS A 76 17.11 -1.63 20.14
CA LYS A 76 16.81 -0.20 20.04
C LYS A 76 16.25 0.36 21.35
N ALA A 77 15.38 -0.38 22.03
CA ALA A 77 14.80 0.02 23.30
C ALA A 77 15.87 0.14 24.39
N ARG A 78 16.74 -0.86 24.49
CA ARG A 78 17.83 -0.89 25.48
C ARG A 78 18.83 0.22 25.27
N ALA A 79 19.15 0.53 24.02
CA ALA A 79 20.03 1.64 23.68
C ALA A 79 19.47 3.01 24.15
N LYS A 80 18.14 3.18 24.16
CA LYS A 80 17.50 4.45 24.54
C LYS A 80 17.11 4.52 26.02
N TYR A 81 16.68 3.42 26.64
CA TYR A 81 16.09 3.41 27.99
C TYR A 81 16.83 2.52 29.00
N GLY A 82 17.89 1.82 28.57
CA GLY A 82 18.66 0.90 29.41
C GLY A 82 18.10 -0.53 29.44
N ASN A 83 18.78 -1.39 30.19
CA ASN A 83 18.57 -2.85 30.10
C ASN A 83 17.24 -3.36 30.70
N ASN A 84 16.59 -2.59 31.56
CA ASN A 84 15.35 -2.99 32.25
C ASN A 84 14.07 -2.53 31.51
N VAL A 85 14.17 -2.26 30.21
CA VAL A 85 13.04 -1.85 29.38
C VAL A 85 12.22 -3.06 28.96
N GLU A 86 10.90 -2.95 29.08
CA GLU A 86 9.93 -3.92 28.58
C GLU A 86 9.16 -3.31 27.42
N ILE A 87 8.96 -4.09 26.36
CA ILE A 87 8.28 -3.66 25.13
C ILE A 87 7.19 -4.63 24.73
N TYR A 88 6.17 -4.13 24.03
CA TYR A 88 5.14 -4.95 23.40
C TYR A 88 4.81 -4.43 22.01
N GLN A 89 4.49 -5.32 21.08
CA GLN A 89 4.15 -4.94 19.71
C GLN A 89 2.73 -4.36 19.67
N ASP A 90 2.53 -3.35 18.82
CA ASP A 90 1.21 -2.79 18.50
C ASP A 90 0.22 -3.92 18.15
N PRO A 91 -0.94 -4.01 18.84
CA PRO A 91 -1.93 -5.06 18.61
C PRO A 91 -2.59 -4.97 17.23
N ASP A 92 -2.55 -3.81 16.57
CA ASP A 92 -3.21 -3.60 15.30
C ASP A 92 -2.49 -4.32 14.14
N VAL A 93 -3.27 -4.55 13.09
CA VAL A 93 -2.78 -5.07 11.81
C VAL A 93 -2.88 -4.00 10.73
N LEU A 94 -2.02 -4.11 9.73
CA LEU A 94 -2.08 -3.30 8.53
C LEU A 94 -3.37 -3.58 7.77
N ASP A 95 -3.95 -2.51 7.25
CA ASP A 95 -5.08 -2.55 6.32
C ASP A 95 -4.78 -3.51 5.17
N THR A 96 -5.72 -4.39 4.83
CA THR A 96 -5.52 -5.36 3.73
C THR A 96 -5.20 -4.65 2.43
N TRP A 97 -5.74 -3.44 2.22
CA TRP A 97 -5.44 -2.62 1.06
C TRP A 97 -3.99 -2.10 1.03
N PHE A 98 -3.28 -2.07 2.16
CA PHE A 98 -1.88 -1.70 2.24
C PHE A 98 -0.99 -2.77 1.62
N SER A 99 -1.11 -4.02 2.05
CA SER A 99 -0.34 -5.13 1.44
C SER A 99 -0.72 -5.36 -0.02
N SER A 100 -2.01 -5.24 -0.33
CA SER A 100 -2.57 -5.32 -1.67
C SER A 100 -1.97 -4.30 -2.65
N ALA A 101 -1.72 -3.07 -2.19
CA ALA A 101 -1.12 -2.04 -3.03
C ALA A 101 0.36 -2.30 -3.37
N LEU A 102 1.05 -3.18 -2.62
CA LEU A 102 2.42 -3.61 -2.90
C LEU A 102 2.50 -4.77 -3.90
N TRP A 103 1.35 -5.35 -4.27
CA TRP A 103 1.27 -6.54 -5.13
C TRP A 103 2.07 -6.47 -6.43
N PRO A 104 2.13 -5.33 -7.17
CA PRO A 104 2.88 -5.23 -8.43
C PRO A 104 4.35 -5.52 -8.35
N PHE A 105 4.92 -5.51 -7.14
CA PHE A 105 6.34 -5.72 -6.94
C PHE A 105 6.62 -6.80 -5.90
N SER A 106 5.78 -6.96 -4.88
CA SER A 106 5.98 -8.00 -3.85
C SER A 106 5.89 -9.43 -4.41
N THR A 107 5.18 -9.61 -5.51
CA THR A 107 5.09 -10.90 -6.22
C THR A 107 6.27 -11.16 -7.15
N LEU A 108 7.10 -10.15 -7.38
CA LEU A 108 8.17 -10.14 -8.37
C LEU A 108 9.55 -10.01 -7.71
N GLY A 109 9.69 -10.50 -6.48
CA GLY A 109 10.95 -10.53 -5.75
C GLY A 109 11.29 -9.27 -4.93
N TRP A 110 10.50 -8.20 -5.03
CA TRP A 110 10.72 -6.99 -4.21
C TRP A 110 10.63 -7.32 -2.71
N PRO A 111 11.58 -6.87 -1.87
CA PRO A 111 12.50 -5.73 -2.08
C PRO A 111 13.80 -6.02 -2.82
N ASP A 112 14.04 -7.25 -3.30
CA ASP A 112 15.18 -7.55 -4.15
C ASP A 112 14.89 -7.14 -5.60
N VAL A 113 15.47 -6.01 -6.02
CA VAL A 113 15.29 -5.44 -7.36
C VAL A 113 16.14 -6.13 -8.44
N SER A 114 16.94 -7.13 -8.08
CA SER A 114 17.76 -7.89 -9.03
C SER A 114 17.02 -9.04 -9.74
N GLU A 115 15.80 -9.35 -9.28
CA GLU A 115 14.93 -10.40 -9.82
C GLU A 115 14.37 -10.04 -11.22
N GLU A 116 14.43 -10.99 -12.15
CA GLU A 116 14.01 -10.79 -13.55
C GLU A 116 12.50 -10.59 -13.68
N ASP A 117 11.72 -11.22 -12.81
CA ASP A 117 10.26 -11.13 -12.77
C ASP A 117 9.79 -9.71 -12.43
N PHE A 118 10.60 -8.88 -11.75
CA PHE A 118 10.27 -7.47 -11.45
C PHE A 118 10.02 -6.61 -12.69
N ARG A 119 10.41 -7.07 -13.89
CA ARG A 119 10.29 -6.31 -15.14
C ARG A 119 8.99 -6.52 -15.92
N ARG A 120 8.09 -7.41 -15.49
CA ARG A 120 6.84 -7.72 -16.22
C ARG A 120 5.63 -7.44 -15.33
N HIS A 121 4.65 -6.68 -15.82
CA HIS A 121 3.51 -6.25 -15.01
C HIS A 121 2.19 -6.27 -15.78
N ASP A 122 1.14 -6.84 -15.16
CA ASP A 122 -0.28 -6.64 -15.47
C ASP A 122 -1.12 -7.03 -14.23
N ILE A 123 -1.89 -6.12 -13.58
CA ILE A 123 -2.90 -6.46 -12.53
C ILE A 123 -3.98 -5.35 -12.34
N LEU A 124 -5.16 -5.76 -11.82
CA LEU A 124 -6.54 -5.25 -11.86
C LEU A 124 -7.01 -4.21 -10.79
N PHE A 125 -8.26 -3.77 -10.95
CA PHE A 125 -8.88 -2.49 -10.55
C PHE A 125 -9.54 -2.42 -9.15
N PHE A 126 -9.65 -1.19 -8.60
CA PHE A 126 -9.82 -0.72 -7.19
C PHE A 126 -8.52 -0.48 -6.42
N TRP A 127 -7.44 -1.10 -6.89
CA TRP A 127 -6.12 -1.04 -6.26
C TRP A 127 -5.19 -0.11 -7.04
N VAL A 128 -5.50 0.12 -8.32
CA VAL A 128 -4.73 0.88 -9.31
C VAL A 128 -4.19 2.19 -8.76
N ALA A 129 -5.01 3.04 -8.15
CA ALA A 129 -4.54 4.33 -7.65
C ALA A 129 -3.48 4.16 -6.54
N ARG A 130 -3.68 3.21 -5.62
CA ARG A 130 -2.70 2.94 -4.55
C ARG A 130 -1.46 2.22 -5.06
N MET A 131 -1.60 1.32 -6.02
CA MET A 131 -0.50 0.64 -6.71
C MET A 131 0.36 1.65 -7.48
N VAL A 132 -0.25 2.59 -8.20
CA VAL A 132 0.48 3.65 -8.91
C VAL A 132 1.17 4.57 -7.91
N MET A 133 0.48 5.02 -6.86
CA MET A 133 1.07 5.85 -5.80
C MET A 133 2.29 5.17 -5.15
N MET A 134 2.15 3.92 -4.70
CA MET A 134 3.22 3.18 -4.03
C MET A 134 4.31 2.73 -4.99
N GLY A 135 3.95 2.32 -6.21
CA GLY A 135 4.90 1.96 -7.25
C GLY A 135 5.83 3.12 -7.57
N ILE A 136 5.28 4.32 -7.80
CA ILE A 136 6.11 5.51 -8.04
C ILE A 136 6.93 5.87 -6.79
N GLU A 137 6.36 5.76 -5.59
CA GLU A 137 7.09 6.10 -4.35
C GLU A 137 8.30 5.20 -4.11
N PHE A 138 8.13 3.89 -4.24
CA PHE A 138 9.18 2.93 -3.89
C PHE A 138 10.13 2.59 -5.04
N THR A 139 9.67 2.72 -6.28
CA THR A 139 10.44 2.32 -7.47
C THR A 139 10.83 3.48 -8.38
N GLY A 140 10.19 4.65 -8.22
CA GLY A 140 10.38 5.81 -9.10
C GLY A 140 9.66 5.71 -10.45
N THR A 141 9.01 4.57 -10.74
CA THR A 141 8.32 4.31 -12.01
C THR A 141 6.89 3.84 -11.78
N ILE A 142 6.04 4.00 -12.79
CA ILE A 142 4.69 3.43 -12.78
C ILE A 142 4.73 1.89 -12.83
N PRO A 143 3.84 1.20 -12.11
CA PRO A 143 3.78 -0.26 -12.12
C PRO A 143 3.20 -0.84 -13.42
N PHE A 144 2.47 -0.06 -14.22
CA PHE A 144 1.89 -0.45 -15.50
C PHE A 144 1.54 0.79 -16.32
N SER A 145 1.59 0.70 -17.64
CA SER A 145 1.33 1.83 -18.56
C SER A 145 -0.12 1.93 -19.02
N HIS A 146 -0.88 0.84 -18.95
CA HIS A 146 -2.27 0.79 -19.40
C HIS A 146 -3.14 0.15 -18.33
N VAL A 147 -4.30 0.76 -18.07
CA VAL A 147 -5.29 0.24 -17.14
C VAL A 147 -6.58 0.01 -17.89
N TYR A 148 -6.96 -1.25 -18.07
CA TYR A 148 -8.20 -1.62 -18.72
C TYR A 148 -9.32 -1.86 -17.72
N LEU A 149 -10.45 -1.18 -17.96
CA LEU A 149 -11.65 -1.18 -17.15
C LEU A 149 -12.83 -1.75 -17.93
N HIS A 150 -13.26 -2.94 -17.55
CA HIS A 150 -14.51 -3.50 -18.04
C HIS A 150 -15.65 -3.30 -17.04
N GLY A 151 -16.88 -3.39 -17.53
CA GLY A 151 -18.07 -3.36 -16.68
C GLY A 151 -18.16 -4.60 -15.79
N LEU A 152 -18.83 -4.47 -14.66
CA LEU A 152 -19.17 -5.62 -13.83
C LEU A 152 -20.19 -6.50 -14.54
N ILE A 153 -19.96 -7.81 -14.53
CA ILE A 153 -20.97 -8.79 -14.93
C ILE A 153 -22.04 -8.81 -13.84
N ARG A 154 -23.31 -8.80 -14.23
CA ARG A 154 -24.42 -8.81 -13.27
C ARG A 154 -25.38 -9.93 -13.62
N ASP A 155 -25.87 -10.61 -12.59
CA ASP A 155 -27.09 -11.39 -12.72
C ASP A 155 -28.30 -10.44 -12.65
N SER A 156 -29.45 -10.90 -13.12
CA SER A 156 -30.75 -10.25 -13.15
C SER A 156 -31.18 -9.60 -11.81
N GLN A 157 -30.64 -10.03 -10.67
CA GLN A 157 -31.00 -9.50 -9.34
C GLN A 157 -29.82 -9.15 -8.43
N VAL A 158 -28.59 -9.65 -8.66
CA VAL A 158 -27.45 -9.46 -7.74
C VAL A 158 -26.13 -9.24 -8.49
N PHE A 159 -25.25 -8.41 -7.88
CA PHE A 159 -23.90 -8.14 -8.35
C PHE A 159 -23.03 -9.40 -8.30
N VAL A 160 -22.38 -9.75 -9.41
CA VAL A 160 -21.37 -10.83 -9.47
C VAL A 160 -20.03 -10.19 -9.85
N SER A 161 -19.11 -10.00 -8.89
CA SER A 161 -17.77 -9.50 -9.23
C SER A 161 -16.92 -10.64 -9.76
N ILE A 162 -16.72 -10.69 -11.07
CA ILE A 162 -15.64 -11.46 -11.68
C ILE A 162 -14.78 -10.46 -12.44
N ASN A 163 -13.54 -10.32 -11.97
CA ASN A 163 -12.53 -9.45 -12.52
C ASN A 163 -11.50 -10.36 -13.20
N PHE A 164 -11.48 -10.37 -14.53
CA PHE A 164 -10.42 -11.00 -15.33
C PHE A 164 -9.63 -9.90 -16.02
N THR A 165 -8.30 -9.95 -15.96
CA THR A 165 -7.46 -9.25 -16.94
C THR A 165 -6.24 -10.12 -17.24
N PHE A 166 -5.88 -10.14 -18.53
CA PHE A 166 -4.73 -10.80 -19.11
C PHE A 166 -3.45 -10.02 -18.86
#